data_AF-A0AAN0XYR1-F1
#
_entry.id   AF-A0AAN0XYR1-F1
#
_cell.length_a   1.000
_cell.length_b   1.000
_cell.length_c   1.000
_cell.angle_alpha   90.00
_cell.angle_beta   90.00
_cell.angle_gamma   90.00
#
_symmetry.space_group_name_H-M   'P 1'
#
loop_
_entity.id
_entity.type
_entity.pdbx_description
1 polymer ?
#
loop_
_entity_poly.entity_id
_entity_poly.type
_entity_poly.pdbx_seq_one_letter_code
_entity_poly.pdbx_strand_id
1 'polypeptide(L)' 'MAKKLTKAQKKIRAQAKRERQAKYEMRMINGKQVRVKREATIDGMPVDEFLARNAAPLFWHNNEMWMCIDDESE' A
#
# COMPACT_ATOMS: atom_id res chain seq x y z
N MET A 1 -40.68 -10.70 -7.75
CA MET A 1 -39.83 -11.49 -6.82
C MET A 1 -38.37 -11.33 -7.24
N ALA A 2 -37.49 -10.80 -6.39
CA ALA A 2 -36.06 -10.73 -6.71
C ALA A 2 -35.46 -12.14 -6.81
N LYS A 3 -34.73 -12.44 -7.88
CA LYS A 3 -34.10 -13.76 -8.09
C LYS A 3 -33.04 -13.98 -7.03
N LYS A 4 -33.18 -15.03 -6.21
CA LYS A 4 -32.22 -15.36 -5.16
C LYS A 4 -30.88 -15.76 -5.79
N LEU A 5 -29.79 -15.16 -5.32
CA LEU A 5 -28.44 -15.49 -5.77
C LEU A 5 -28.08 -16.94 -5.40
N THR A 6 -27.46 -17.65 -6.34
CA THR A 6 -26.94 -19.00 -6.07
C THR A 6 -25.73 -18.95 -5.12
N LYS A 7 -25.42 -20.08 -4.47
CA LYS A 7 -24.25 -20.16 -3.56
C LYS A 7 -22.94 -19.83 -4.28
N ALA A 8 -22.80 -20.23 -5.55
CA ALA A 8 -21.65 -19.91 -6.39
C ALA A 8 -21.54 -18.40 -6.65
N GLN A 9 -22.63 -17.74 -7.01
CA GLN A 9 -22.66 -16.28 -7.24
C GLN A 9 -22.29 -15.50 -5.97
N LYS A 10 -22.71 -15.97 -4.79
CA LYS A 10 -22.32 -15.37 -3.51
C LYS A 10 -20.82 -15.48 -3.26
N LYS A 11 -20.21 -16.64 -3.55
CA LYS A 11 -18.76 -16.85 -3.41
C LYS A 11 -17.96 -15.91 -4.33
N ILE A 12 -18.35 -15.81 -5.60
CA ILE A 12 -17.71 -14.91 -6.56
C ILE A 12 -17.78 -13.45 -6.07
N ARG A 13 -18.94 -12.99 -5.58
CA ARG A 13 -19.07 -11.65 -4.99
C ARG A 13 -18.19 -11.45 -3.76
N ALA A 14 -18.11 -12.45 -2.88
CA ALA A 14 -17.28 -12.38 -1.68
C ALA A 14 -15.79 -12.28 -2.03
N GLN A 15 -15.33 -13.08 -3.00
CA GLN A 15 -13.96 -13.03 -3.49
C GLN A 15 -13.64 -11.68 -4.14
N ALA A 16 -14.49 -11.21 -5.06
CA ALA A 16 -14.34 -9.89 -5.67
C ALA A 16 -14.40 -8.73 -4.66
N LYS A 17 -15.06 -8.92 -3.51
CA LYS A 17 -15.02 -7.97 -2.39
C LYS A 17 -13.68 -8.01 -1.67
N ARG A 18 -13.16 -9.20 -1.34
CA ARG A 18 -11.85 -9.36 -0.70
C ARG A 18 -10.72 -8.81 -1.57
N GLU A 19 -10.71 -9.10 -2.86
CA GLU A 19 -9.71 -8.57 -3.80
C GLU A 19 -9.76 -7.04 -3.88
N ARG A 20 -10.96 -6.44 -3.86
CA ARG A 20 -11.10 -4.98 -3.81
C ARG A 20 -10.59 -4.39 -2.50
N GLN A 21 -10.89 -5.00 -1.37
CA GLN A 21 -10.43 -4.55 -0.05
C GLN A 21 -8.92 -4.70 0.12
N ALA A 22 -8.30 -5.69 -0.53
CA ALA A 22 -6.85 -5.85 -0.53
C ALA A 22 -6.16 -4.72 -1.33
N LYS A 23 -6.75 -4.31 -2.46
CA LYS A 23 -6.17 -3.30 -3.37
C LYS A 23 -6.50 -1.86 -2.99
N TYR A 24 -7.65 -1.63 -2.36
CA TYR A 24 -8.19 -0.30 -2.10
C TYR A 24 -8.77 -0.19 -0.70
N GLU A 25 -8.62 0.99 -0.11
CA GLU A 25 -9.23 1.37 1.17
C GLU A 25 -10.09 2.64 1.00
N MET A 26 -11.02 2.84 1.94
CA MET A 26 -11.81 4.06 2.01
C MET A 26 -11.12 5.00 2.99
N ARG A 27 -10.68 6.17 2.51
CA ARG A 27 -10.07 7.22 3.34
C ARG A 27 -10.95 8.46 3.27
N MET A 28 -11.09 9.16 4.40
CA MET A 28 -11.77 10.45 4.41
C MET A 28 -10.74 11.52 4.03
N ILE A 29 -10.92 12.16 2.88
CA ILE A 29 -10.06 13.23 2.38
C ILE A 29 -10.93 14.47 2.24
N ASN A 30 -10.60 15.53 2.99
CA ASN A 30 -11.30 16.82 2.95
C ASN A 30 -12.83 16.69 3.13
N GLY A 31 -13.26 15.87 4.09
CA GLY A 31 -14.69 15.65 4.41
C GLY A 31 -15.44 14.75 3.42
N LYS A 32 -14.78 14.22 2.38
CA LYS A 32 -15.37 13.27 1.43
C LYS A 32 -14.82 11.87 1.65
N GLN A 33 -15.68 10.86 1.58
CA GLN A 33 -15.24 9.47 1.58
C GLN A 33 -14.75 9.09 0.18
N VAL A 34 -13.44 8.90 0.05
CA VAL A 34 -12.78 8.60 -1.23
C VAL A 34 -12.18 7.20 -1.18
N ARG A 35 -12.31 6.45 -2.29
CA ARG A 35 -11.63 5.16 -2.45
C ARG A 35 -10.22 5.38 -2.97
N VAL A 36 -9.23 5.05 -2.15
CA VAL A 36 -7.80 5.25 -2.45
C VAL A 36 -7.13 3.89 -2.61
N LYS A 37 -6.12 3.80 -3.48
CA LYS A 37 -5.29 2.60 -3.60
C LYS A 37 -4.51 2.44 -2.30
N ARG A 38 -4.48 1.22 -1.74
CA ARG A 38 -3.73 0.96 -0.51
C ARG A 38 -2.25 1.20 -0.79
N GLU A 39 -1.59 1.96 0.08
CA GLU A 39 -0.14 2.12 0.03
C GLU A 39 0.51 0.75 0.12
N ALA A 40 1.54 0.51 -0.69
CA ALA A 40 2.22 -0.79 -0.67
C ALA A 40 2.89 -0.96 0.69
N THR A 41 2.62 -2.08 1.35
CA THR A 41 3.18 -2.44 2.64
C THR A 41 3.93 -3.76 2.43
N ILE A 42 5.23 -3.78 2.69
CA ILE A 42 6.06 -4.99 2.59
C ILE A 42 6.12 -5.59 4.00
N ASP A 43 5.66 -6.84 4.17
CA ASP A 43 5.61 -7.53 5.48
C ASP A 43 4.95 -6.74 6.63
N GLY A 44 3.91 -5.95 6.32
CA GLY A 44 3.21 -5.13 7.32
C GLY A 44 3.94 -3.84 7.70
N MET A 45 5.08 -3.56 7.05
CA MET A 45 5.86 -2.34 7.19
C MET A 45 5.71 -1.43 5.96
N PRO A 46 5.66 -0.10 6.13
CA PRO A 46 5.76 0.84 5.02
C PRO A 46 7.00 0.54 4.16
N VAL A 47 6.88 0.71 2.84
CA VAL A 47 7.98 0.46 1.90
C VAL A 47 9.23 1.23 2.30
N ASP A 48 9.10 2.50 2.71
CA ASP A 48 10.25 3.34 3.08
C ASP A 48 11.00 2.78 4.29
N GLU A 49 10.27 2.30 5.30
CA GLU A 49 10.86 1.70 6.50
C GLU A 49 11.49 0.33 6.17
N PHE A 50 10.89 -0.43 5.26
CA PHE A 50 11.48 -1.68 4.76
C PHE A 50 12.79 -1.41 4.02
N LEU A 51 12.83 -0.38 3.17
CA LEU A 51 14.02 0.04 2.44
C LEU A 51 15.11 0.53 3.41
N ALA A 52 14.78 1.37 4.40
CA ALA A 52 15.72 1.82 5.40
C ALA A 52 16.41 0.67 6.16
N ARG A 53 15.68 -0.40 6.46
CA ARG A 53 16.20 -1.56 7.21
C ARG A 53 17.00 -2.55 6.36
N ASN A 54 16.65 -2.72 5.09
CA ASN A 54 17.18 -3.81 4.25
C ASN A 54 18.07 -3.34 3.10
N ALA A 55 18.05 -2.04 2.76
CA ALA A 55 18.81 -1.53 1.62
C ALA A 55 20.32 -1.60 1.90
N ALA A 56 21.03 -2.37 1.09
CA ALA A 56 22.48 -2.32 1.04
C ALA A 56 22.96 -0.92 0.58
N PRO A 57 24.18 -0.48 0.94
CA PRO A 57 24.72 0.82 0.51
C PRO A 57 24.65 1.07 -1.01
N LEU A 58 24.80 0.01 -1.81
CA LEU A 58 24.68 0.06 -3.28
C LEU A 58 23.27 0.42 -3.78
N PHE A 59 22.23 0.10 -3.00
CA PHE A 59 20.86 0.42 -3.36
C PHE A 59 20.64 1.94 -3.35
N TRP A 60 21.14 2.63 -2.32
CA TRP A 60 21.06 4.09 -2.21
C TRP A 60 21.83 4.78 -3.34
N HIS A 61 23.01 4.27 -3.66
CA HIS A 61 23.82 4.76 -4.79
C HIS A 61 23.07 4.65 -6.12
N ASN A 62 22.49 3.48 -6.41
CA ASN A 62 21.82 3.24 -7.69
C ASN A 62 20.52 4.03 -7.85
N ASN A 63 19.90 4.47 -6.74
CA ASN A 63 18.69 5.29 -6.76
C ASN A 63 18.99 6.79 -6.55
N GLU A 64 20.27 7.19 -6.52
CA GLU A 64 20.71 8.59 -6.30
C GLU A 64 20.16 9.21 -4.99
N MET A 65 19.81 8.37 -4.01
CA MET A 65 19.22 8.77 -2.74
C MET A 65 20.33 8.90 -1.68
N TRP A 66 21.20 9.91 -1.85
CA TRP A 66 22.25 10.23 -0.87
C TRP A 66 21.74 11.28 0.13
N MET A 67 21.99 11.05 1.41
CA MET A 67 21.91 12.13 2.40
C MET A 67 23.24 12.89 2.34
N CYS A 68 23.21 14.20 2.10
CA CYS A 68 24.36 15.05 2.42
C CYS A 68 24.62 14.88 3.92
N ILE A 69 25.79 14.35 4.27
CA ILE A 69 26.29 14.50 5.64
C ILE A 69 26.60 15.98 5.73
N ASP A 70 25.82 16.73 6.52
CA ASP A 70 26.18 18.09 6.85
C ASP A 70 27.56 18.04 7.51
N ASP A 71 28.57 18.58 6.84
CA ASP A 71 29.88 18.84 7.43
C ASP A 71 29.69 19.95 8.48
N GLU A 72 29.20 19.59 9.68
CA GLU A 72 29.37 20.41 10.89
C GLU A 72 30.84 20.32 11.37
N SER A 73 31.78 20.64 10.47
CA SER A 73 33.16 20.93 10.84
C SER A 73 33.42 22.41 10.54
N GLU A 74 33.38 23.23 11.60
CA GLU A 74 33.99 24.57 11.65
C GLU A 74 35.45 24.58 11.21
#